data_AF-A0A1V6QCW8-F1
#
_entry.id   AF-A0A1V6QCW8-F1
#
_cell.length_a   1.000
_cell.length_b   1.000
_cell.length_c   1.000
_cell.angle_alpha   90.00
_cell.angle_beta   90.00
_cell.angle_gamma   90.00
#
_symmetry.space_group_name_H-M   'P 1'
#
loop_
_entity.id
_entity.type
_entity.pdbx_description
1 polymer ?
#
loop_
_entity_poly.entity_id
_entity_poly.type
_entity_poly.pdbx_seq_one_letter_code
_entity_poly.pdbx_strand_id
1 'polypeptide(L)'
;MIVKSSLLLLGAAFAFAADQIPIGESSACLASATPNNCCTGGAKTGQVSINSRTFKFTCGSNLISLNPRNAQKVDDAHACASLCANDVSCEASSFKGYGKAARGGSNCFFVIGDNMDQKSDEEWITFTEVLPSCLESDNPNACCSDPSKQEDEVLIDNVRWKWTCTSILSSLNPNNKPAANAHECAKLCASEGCDAISFRTKGTRKDTCFFARGSNKDQKPSAAFLTLVKVVDDIAEDPIPEPNLDCKECVEEKNQCINDKDQCFKDKVECVREKDTCKEELEEADHSLQTCQNNQVDPAKLTQCENDKLALQSAEEDCRRNAAEVEKKRKQCRSEQTKCEKEKGDLSIEKQKCENEKNDLNMELTHQDDEIAGLISQITSLKSKMDALQQSYDTLNVDCNGEGADGKCRTNLFDAEPRDDQCIIAAGNERFKIHYAKLDDPSAPNLGTPKASSFKDCAEKCASYSGPKKCVRFIWKTDGKDRACYMRSHGGNTAPTQSSLFSSGHLL
;
A
#
# COMPACT_ATOMS: atom_id res chain seq x y z
N MET A 1 -7.20 -46.74 -83.42
CA MET A 1 -7.41 -45.30 -83.18
C MET A 1 -6.40 -44.84 -82.15
N ILE A 2 -5.58 -43.86 -82.54
CA ILE A 2 -4.90 -42.83 -81.74
C ILE A 2 -4.13 -43.23 -80.46
N VAL A 3 -2.82 -42.99 -80.59
CA VAL A 3 -1.68 -42.88 -79.67
C VAL A 3 -1.86 -41.85 -78.53
N LYS A 4 -1.21 -42.09 -77.36
CA LYS A 4 -0.40 -41.16 -76.49
C LYS A 4 -0.42 -41.66 -75.03
N SER A 5 0.68 -42.04 -74.37
CA SER A 5 1.85 -41.27 -73.89
C SER A 5 1.51 -40.06 -73.00
N SER A 6 1.83 -40.14 -71.70
CA SER A 6 2.84 -39.31 -70.99
C SER A 6 2.55 -39.08 -69.49
N LEU A 7 3.51 -39.54 -68.67
CA LEU A 7 4.24 -38.87 -67.57
C LEU A 7 3.55 -38.06 -66.42
N LEU A 8 3.91 -38.49 -65.19
CA LEU A 8 4.40 -37.74 -63.99
C LEU A 8 3.58 -36.60 -63.38
N LEU A 9 3.23 -36.71 -62.07
CA LEU A 9 3.76 -35.85 -60.98
C LEU A 9 3.22 -36.23 -59.57
N LEU A 10 4.19 -36.31 -58.64
CA LEU A 10 4.21 -36.17 -57.17
C LEU A 10 2.93 -36.07 -56.32
N GLY A 11 3.04 -36.62 -55.10
CA GLY A 11 2.52 -35.92 -53.90
C GLY A 11 2.06 -36.81 -52.76
N ALA A 12 2.98 -37.25 -51.90
CA ALA A 12 2.65 -37.74 -50.57
C ALA A 12 2.11 -36.59 -49.71
N ALA A 13 0.92 -36.76 -49.14
CA ALA A 13 0.40 -35.93 -48.06
C ALA A 13 -0.42 -36.82 -47.11
N PHE A 14 0.27 -37.52 -46.21
CA PHE A 14 -0.31 -37.87 -44.92
C PHE A 14 -0.29 -36.59 -44.09
N ALA A 15 -1.39 -35.84 -44.14
CA ALA A 15 -1.64 -34.76 -43.19
C ALA A 15 -2.00 -35.40 -41.85
N PHE A 16 -1.13 -35.17 -40.86
CA PHE A 16 -1.40 -35.43 -39.45
C PHE A 16 -2.59 -34.57 -39.00
N ALA A 17 -3.76 -35.18 -38.93
CA ALA A 17 -4.80 -34.75 -38.00
C ALA A 17 -4.56 -35.53 -36.70
N ALA A 18 -3.69 -34.99 -35.85
CA ALA A 18 -3.66 -35.36 -34.44
C ALA A 18 -4.45 -34.28 -33.69
N ASP A 19 -5.54 -34.71 -33.08
CA ASP A 19 -6.46 -33.91 -32.29
C ASP A 19 -5.72 -33.00 -31.30
N GLN A 20 -6.03 -31.70 -31.36
CA GLN A 20 -5.81 -30.80 -30.24
C GLN A 20 -6.78 -31.18 -29.12
N ILE A 21 -6.29 -31.93 -28.15
CA ILE A 21 -7.01 -32.18 -26.89
C ILE A 21 -7.03 -30.86 -26.10
N PRO A 22 -8.20 -30.38 -25.63
CA PRO A 22 -8.28 -29.21 -24.76
C PRO A 22 -7.48 -29.47 -23.47
N ILE A 23 -6.53 -28.58 -23.17
CA ILE A 23 -5.67 -28.64 -21.99
C ILE A 23 -6.49 -28.22 -20.77
N GLY A 24 -7.32 -29.16 -20.28
CA GLY A 24 -8.16 -28.99 -19.09
C GLY A 24 -7.97 -30.08 -18.03
N GLU A 25 -7.32 -31.20 -18.34
CA GLU A 25 -7.24 -32.37 -17.43
C GLU A 25 -5.91 -33.14 -17.50
N SER A 26 -4.79 -32.52 -17.91
CA SER A 26 -3.55 -33.26 -18.14
C SER A 26 -2.70 -33.48 -16.87
N SER A 27 -3.27 -34.11 -15.83
CA SER A 27 -2.47 -34.72 -14.74
C SER A 27 -1.72 -35.97 -15.23
N ALA A 28 -2.21 -36.62 -16.30
CA ALA A 28 -1.69 -37.88 -16.81
C ALA A 28 -0.22 -37.82 -17.26
N CYS A 29 0.24 -36.69 -17.80
CA CYS A 29 1.63 -36.56 -18.21
C CYS A 29 2.55 -36.32 -16.99
N LEU A 30 2.08 -35.68 -15.91
CA LEU A 30 2.87 -35.42 -14.70
C LEU A 30 3.08 -36.70 -13.86
N ALA A 31 2.17 -37.66 -13.99
CA ALA A 31 2.25 -39.00 -13.40
C ALA A 31 3.00 -40.03 -14.30
N SER A 32 3.54 -39.58 -15.44
CA SER A 32 4.33 -40.44 -16.33
C SER A 32 5.73 -40.69 -15.75
N ALA A 33 6.34 -41.83 -16.09
CA ALA A 33 7.77 -42.10 -15.84
C ALA A 33 8.70 -41.11 -16.56
N THR A 34 8.18 -40.40 -17.56
CA THR A 34 8.85 -39.28 -18.24
C THR A 34 7.97 -38.03 -18.16
N PRO A 35 7.86 -37.41 -16.97
CA PRO A 35 6.92 -36.30 -16.75
C PRO A 35 7.27 -35.05 -17.56
N ASN A 36 8.51 -34.98 -18.06
CA ASN A 36 8.97 -33.98 -19.00
C ASN A 36 8.33 -34.09 -20.39
N ASN A 37 7.57 -35.16 -20.70
CA ASN A 37 6.71 -35.18 -21.89
C ASN A 37 5.59 -34.12 -21.80
N CYS A 38 5.23 -33.66 -20.59
CA CYS A 38 4.40 -32.46 -20.44
C CYS A 38 5.10 -31.20 -20.99
N CYS A 39 6.43 -31.17 -20.96
CA CYS A 39 7.25 -30.00 -21.24
C CYS A 39 7.75 -29.94 -22.69
N THR A 40 7.78 -31.06 -23.41
CA THR A 40 8.25 -31.15 -24.80
C THR A 40 7.15 -30.85 -25.84
N GLY A 41 5.87 -30.84 -25.43
CA GLY A 41 4.71 -30.58 -26.29
C GLY A 41 4.34 -29.11 -26.54
N GLY A 42 5.18 -28.15 -26.14
CA GLY A 42 5.01 -26.72 -26.43
C GLY A 42 4.51 -25.83 -25.28
N ALA A 43 3.99 -26.40 -24.18
CA ALA A 43 3.62 -25.63 -22.99
C ALA A 43 4.77 -25.58 -21.98
N LYS A 44 5.43 -24.42 -21.84
CA LYS A 44 6.48 -24.19 -20.83
C LYS A 44 5.93 -24.04 -19.40
N THR A 45 4.63 -23.76 -19.28
CA THR A 45 3.91 -23.58 -18.02
C THR A 45 2.47 -24.07 -18.14
N GLY A 46 1.87 -24.54 -17.04
CA GLY A 46 0.44 -24.86 -16.99
C GLY A 46 -0.10 -24.84 -15.56
N GLN A 47 -1.36 -25.23 -15.38
CA GLN A 47 -1.98 -25.39 -14.07
C GLN A 47 -2.50 -26.83 -13.91
N VAL A 48 -2.45 -27.33 -12.66
CA VAL A 48 -2.97 -28.64 -12.28
C VAL A 48 -3.58 -28.55 -10.90
N SER A 49 -4.76 -29.15 -10.71
CA SER A 49 -5.37 -29.28 -9.40
C SER A 49 -5.01 -30.65 -8.79
N ILE A 50 -4.44 -30.64 -7.59
CA ILE A 50 -3.97 -31.82 -6.86
C ILE A 50 -4.48 -31.70 -5.41
N ASN A 51 -5.23 -32.70 -4.94
CA ASN A 51 -5.80 -32.73 -3.58
C ASN A 51 -6.56 -31.44 -3.19
N SER A 52 -7.36 -30.89 -4.11
CA SER A 52 -8.13 -29.64 -3.94
C SER A 52 -7.29 -28.35 -3.85
N ARG A 53 -5.98 -28.41 -4.10
CA ARG A 53 -5.10 -27.24 -4.26
C ARG A 53 -4.72 -27.10 -5.72
N THR A 54 -4.66 -25.87 -6.22
CA THR A 54 -4.26 -25.61 -7.61
C THR A 54 -2.80 -25.19 -7.63
N PHE A 55 -2.00 -25.85 -8.46
CA PHE A 55 -0.60 -25.52 -8.65
C PHE A 55 -0.36 -25.03 -10.06
N LYS A 56 0.41 -23.95 -10.20
CA LYS A 56 1.03 -23.57 -11.46
C LYS A 56 2.35 -24.33 -11.57
N PHE A 57 2.51 -25.12 -12.63
CA PHE A 57 3.76 -25.78 -12.92
C PHE A 57 4.57 -25.02 -13.99
N THR A 58 5.90 -24.98 -13.82
CA THR A 58 6.83 -24.38 -14.80
C THR A 58 7.93 -25.38 -15.13
N CYS A 59 8.03 -25.72 -16.40
CA CYS A 59 9.06 -26.60 -16.94
C CYS A 59 10.39 -25.85 -17.14
N GLY A 60 11.51 -26.55 -16.95
CA GLY A 60 12.84 -26.00 -17.15
C GLY A 60 13.21 -24.92 -16.13
N SER A 61 12.66 -25.02 -14.93
CA SER A 61 12.90 -24.09 -13.84
C SER A 61 13.13 -24.84 -12.54
N ASN A 62 13.90 -24.24 -11.64
CA ASN A 62 14.16 -24.75 -10.31
C ASN A 62 13.98 -23.62 -9.29
N LEU A 63 13.38 -23.88 -8.13
CA LEU A 63 13.30 -22.89 -7.06
C LEU A 63 14.70 -22.66 -6.47
N ILE A 64 15.03 -21.41 -6.15
CA ILE A 64 16.34 -21.03 -5.61
C ILE A 64 16.48 -21.49 -4.16
N SER A 65 15.41 -21.39 -3.38
CA SER A 65 15.40 -21.70 -1.93
C SER A 65 14.92 -23.13 -1.63
N LEU A 66 15.57 -24.14 -2.21
CA LEU A 66 15.23 -25.53 -1.88
C LEU A 66 15.68 -25.87 -0.47
N ASN A 67 14.78 -26.43 0.36
CA ASN A 67 15.16 -26.96 1.66
C ASN A 67 15.66 -28.41 1.53
N PRO A 68 16.98 -28.67 1.64
CA PRO A 68 17.52 -30.02 1.49
C PRO A 68 17.12 -30.96 2.62
N ARG A 69 16.65 -30.46 3.77
CA ARG A 69 16.20 -31.30 4.90
C ARG A 69 14.86 -31.99 4.62
N ASN A 70 14.05 -31.45 3.71
CA ASN A 70 12.75 -31.98 3.34
C ASN A 70 12.78 -32.66 1.96
N ALA A 71 13.97 -32.99 1.46
CA ALA A 71 14.14 -33.60 0.16
C ALA A 71 13.66 -35.05 0.17
N GLN A 72 12.59 -35.34 -0.57
CA GLN A 72 12.03 -36.68 -0.68
C GLN A 72 12.40 -37.34 -2.01
N LYS A 73 12.40 -38.67 -2.01
CA LYS A 73 12.52 -39.47 -3.22
C LYS A 73 11.12 -39.90 -3.64
N VAL A 74 10.72 -39.52 -4.84
CA VAL A 74 9.42 -39.84 -5.44
C VAL A 74 9.61 -40.37 -6.86
N ASP A 75 8.61 -41.07 -7.38
CA ASP A 75 8.72 -41.72 -8.69
C ASP A 75 8.41 -40.75 -9.86
N ASP A 76 7.60 -39.72 -9.63
CA ASP A 76 7.18 -38.77 -10.65
C ASP A 76 6.89 -37.36 -10.09
N ALA A 77 6.63 -36.42 -11.01
CA ALA A 77 6.41 -35.01 -10.68
C ALA A 77 5.06 -34.79 -9.98
N HIS A 78 4.04 -35.61 -10.31
CA HIS A 78 2.74 -35.56 -9.67
C HIS A 78 2.81 -35.98 -8.19
N ALA A 79 3.59 -37.02 -7.88
CA ALA A 79 3.86 -37.45 -6.52
C ALA A 79 4.57 -36.37 -5.71
N CYS A 80 5.53 -35.65 -6.32
CA CYS A 80 6.18 -34.51 -5.67
C CYS A 80 5.18 -33.41 -5.29
N ALA A 81 4.35 -32.98 -6.24
CA ALA A 81 3.34 -31.97 -6.01
C ALA A 81 2.24 -32.44 -5.04
N SER A 82 1.91 -33.73 -5.04
CA SER A 82 0.94 -34.33 -4.10
C SER A 82 1.44 -34.32 -2.65
N LEU A 83 2.74 -34.58 -2.45
CA LEU A 83 3.34 -34.44 -1.12
C LEU A 83 3.28 -32.99 -0.63
N CYS A 84 3.57 -32.03 -1.51
CA CYS A 84 3.42 -30.61 -1.20
C CYS A 84 1.97 -30.26 -0.88
N ALA A 85 1.01 -30.76 -1.66
CA ALA A 85 -0.42 -30.51 -1.44
C ALA A 85 -0.89 -31.02 -0.06
N ASN A 86 -0.32 -32.13 0.42
CA ASN A 86 -0.64 -32.73 1.71
C ASN A 86 0.07 -32.05 2.90
N ASP A 87 1.12 -31.26 2.65
CA ASP A 87 1.81 -30.48 3.67
C ASP A 87 1.24 -29.05 3.68
N VAL A 88 0.55 -28.70 4.77
CA VAL A 88 -0.03 -27.37 4.98
C VAL A 88 1.01 -26.24 4.99
N SER A 89 2.28 -26.56 5.22
CA SER A 89 3.40 -25.60 5.20
C SER A 89 4.11 -25.51 3.85
N CYS A 90 3.76 -26.39 2.90
CA CYS A 90 4.38 -26.38 1.58
C CYS A 90 3.60 -25.47 0.62
N GLU A 91 4.21 -24.35 0.25
CA GLU A 91 3.65 -23.39 -0.71
C GLU A 91 4.14 -23.66 -2.14
N ALA A 92 5.30 -24.31 -2.27
CA ALA A 92 5.85 -24.72 -3.56
C ALA A 92 6.78 -25.94 -3.45
N SER A 93 6.91 -26.65 -4.56
CA SER A 93 7.81 -27.79 -4.70
C SER A 93 8.58 -27.76 -6.02
N SER A 94 9.72 -28.45 -6.05
CA SER A 94 10.53 -28.65 -7.26
C SER A 94 10.87 -30.11 -7.42
N PHE A 95 10.62 -30.63 -8.62
CA PHE A 95 10.91 -32.00 -9.02
C PHE A 95 12.03 -32.01 -10.06
N LYS A 96 13.04 -32.85 -9.84
CA LYS A 96 14.15 -33.06 -10.78
C LYS A 96 13.84 -34.26 -11.68
N GLY A 97 13.46 -33.98 -12.93
CA GLY A 97 13.04 -34.98 -13.91
C GLY A 97 14.15 -35.51 -14.82
N TYR A 98 15.28 -34.81 -14.95
CA TYR A 98 16.46 -35.26 -15.70
C TYR A 98 17.74 -35.22 -14.88
N GLY A 99 18.78 -35.90 -15.36
CA GLY A 99 20.13 -35.85 -14.78
C GLY A 99 20.29 -36.73 -13.54
N LYS A 100 21.47 -36.64 -12.91
CA LYS A 100 21.72 -37.36 -11.65
C LYS A 100 20.86 -36.73 -10.55
N ALA A 101 20.16 -37.59 -9.79
CA ALA A 101 19.50 -37.19 -8.55
C ALA A 101 20.47 -36.43 -7.64
N ALA A 102 19.95 -35.52 -6.82
CA ALA A 102 20.79 -34.77 -5.90
C ALA A 102 21.46 -35.71 -4.87
N ARG A 103 22.40 -35.18 -4.08
CA ARG A 103 23.02 -35.94 -2.97
C ARG A 103 21.91 -36.57 -2.11
N GLY A 104 21.95 -37.90 -1.96
CA GLY A 104 20.94 -38.67 -1.22
C GLY A 104 19.88 -39.37 -2.09
N GLY A 105 19.88 -39.16 -3.41
CA GLY A 105 18.93 -39.81 -4.32
C GLY A 105 17.54 -39.18 -4.32
N SER A 106 17.34 -38.09 -3.58
CA SER A 106 16.11 -37.29 -3.58
C SER A 106 15.99 -36.47 -4.87
N ASN A 107 14.76 -36.37 -5.35
CA ASN A 107 14.39 -35.69 -6.58
C ASN A 107 13.15 -34.79 -6.40
N CYS A 108 12.58 -34.71 -5.20
CA CYS A 108 11.52 -33.78 -4.85
C CYS A 108 11.94 -32.92 -3.66
N PHE A 109 11.73 -31.61 -3.77
CA PHE A 109 12.18 -30.62 -2.79
C PHE A 109 11.06 -29.63 -2.50
N PHE A 110 10.89 -29.27 -1.24
CA PHE A 110 9.89 -28.28 -0.81
C PHE A 110 10.56 -26.95 -0.47
N VAL A 111 9.81 -25.88 -0.71
CA VAL A 111 10.12 -24.55 -0.22
C VAL A 111 9.12 -24.24 0.89
N ILE A 112 9.65 -23.77 2.01
CA ILE A 112 8.87 -23.25 3.13
C ILE A 112 9.32 -21.79 3.29
N GLY A 113 8.43 -20.84 3.04
CA GLY A 113 8.66 -19.40 3.16
C GLY A 113 8.75 -18.62 1.85
N ASP A 114 8.89 -17.30 1.97
CA ASP A 114 8.56 -16.31 0.92
C ASP A 114 9.47 -16.28 -0.32
N ASN A 115 10.57 -17.05 -0.36
CA ASN A 115 11.49 -17.03 -1.49
C ASN A 115 11.14 -18.07 -2.56
N MET A 116 10.19 -17.68 -3.42
CA MET A 116 9.70 -18.45 -4.57
C MET A 116 10.48 -18.19 -5.87
N ASP A 117 11.64 -17.54 -5.79
CA ASP A 117 12.40 -17.21 -6.99
C ASP A 117 12.79 -18.48 -7.77
N GLN A 118 12.61 -18.41 -9.08
CA GLN A 118 12.92 -19.49 -10.01
C GLN A 118 14.19 -19.14 -10.79
N LYS A 119 15.07 -20.13 -10.96
CA LYS A 119 16.18 -20.09 -11.92
C LYS A 119 15.90 -21.04 -13.08
N SER A 120 16.34 -20.70 -14.28
CA SER A 120 16.25 -21.59 -15.43
C SER A 120 17.13 -22.81 -15.22
N ASP A 121 16.54 -24.00 -15.30
CA ASP A 121 17.23 -25.29 -15.18
C ASP A 121 16.40 -26.36 -15.89
N GLU A 122 16.84 -26.77 -17.09
CA GLU A 122 16.11 -27.69 -17.98
C GLU A 122 15.85 -29.08 -17.37
N GLU A 123 16.55 -29.43 -16.29
CA GLU A 123 16.37 -30.71 -15.61
C GLU A 123 15.17 -30.74 -14.64
N TRP A 124 14.49 -29.61 -14.42
CA TRP A 124 13.54 -29.43 -13.33
C TRP A 124 12.15 -28.97 -13.76
N ILE A 125 11.16 -29.33 -12.93
CA ILE A 125 9.79 -28.86 -12.97
C ILE A 125 9.48 -28.25 -11.60
N THR A 126 8.98 -27.01 -11.56
CA THR A 126 8.51 -26.37 -10.33
C THR A 126 7.00 -26.39 -10.26
N PHE A 127 6.45 -26.41 -9.05
CA PHE A 127 5.04 -26.27 -8.73
C PHE A 127 4.90 -25.18 -7.68
N THR A 128 4.17 -24.11 -7.99
CA THR A 128 3.85 -23.05 -7.04
C THR A 128 2.34 -23.07 -6.82
N GLU A 129 1.90 -23.11 -5.57
CA GLU A 129 0.47 -23.05 -5.28
C GLU A 129 -0.10 -21.72 -5.79
N VAL A 130 -1.20 -21.83 -6.52
CA VAL A 130 -2.06 -20.70 -6.88
C VAL A 130 -3.16 -20.67 -5.84
N LEU A 131 -2.99 -19.83 -4.83
CA LEU A 131 -4.06 -19.53 -3.90
C LEU A 131 -5.15 -18.76 -4.69
N PRO A 132 -6.38 -19.30 -4.80
CA PRO A 132 -7.46 -18.55 -5.44
C PRO A 132 -7.67 -17.26 -4.66
N SER A 133 -7.64 -16.12 -5.36
CA SER A 133 -7.90 -14.84 -4.73
C SER A 133 -9.27 -14.88 -4.08
N CYS A 134 -9.41 -14.32 -2.89
CA CYS A 134 -10.73 -14.18 -2.25
C CYS A 134 -11.73 -13.42 -3.16
N LEU A 135 -11.24 -12.67 -4.15
CA LEU A 135 -12.03 -11.94 -5.15
C LEU A 135 -12.66 -12.86 -6.22
N GLU A 136 -12.11 -14.06 -6.42
CA GLU A 136 -12.62 -15.09 -7.33
C GLU A 136 -13.68 -15.98 -6.68
N SER A 137 -13.87 -15.85 -5.36
CA SER A 137 -14.83 -16.66 -4.61
C SER A 137 -16.28 -16.39 -5.03
N ASP A 138 -17.09 -17.45 -5.10
CA ASP A 138 -18.55 -17.36 -5.26
C ASP A 138 -19.24 -16.72 -4.05
N ASN A 139 -18.55 -16.64 -2.91
CA ASN A 139 -19.02 -15.87 -1.76
C ASN A 139 -18.64 -14.39 -1.97
N PRO A 140 -19.62 -13.48 -2.17
CA PRO A 140 -19.37 -12.07 -2.43
C PRO A 140 -18.62 -11.36 -1.29
N ASN A 141 -18.61 -11.93 -0.09
CA ASN A 141 -17.98 -11.38 1.10
C ASN A 141 -16.67 -12.10 1.50
N ALA A 142 -16.12 -13.00 0.66
CA ALA A 142 -14.96 -13.80 1.02
C ALA A 142 -13.76 -12.95 1.48
N CYS A 143 -13.41 -11.89 0.76
CA CYS A 143 -12.31 -10.99 1.15
C CYS A 143 -12.60 -10.20 2.43
N CYS A 144 -13.87 -9.87 2.70
CA CYS A 144 -14.26 -9.04 3.83
C CYS A 144 -14.74 -9.85 5.04
N SER A 145 -14.47 -11.16 5.06
CA SER A 145 -14.84 -12.03 6.17
C SER A 145 -13.78 -12.06 7.28
N ASP A 146 -12.52 -11.73 6.96
CA ASP A 146 -11.43 -11.64 7.92
C ASP A 146 -11.30 -10.21 8.47
N PRO A 147 -11.57 -9.96 9.77
CA PRO A 147 -11.44 -8.64 10.37
C PRO A 147 -10.00 -8.12 10.40
N SER A 148 -8.99 -9.01 10.32
CA SER A 148 -7.57 -8.62 10.30
C SER A 148 -7.08 -8.16 8.93
N LYS A 149 -7.85 -8.44 7.86
CA LYS A 149 -7.50 -8.11 6.48
C LYS A 149 -8.67 -7.41 5.78
N GLN A 150 -8.68 -6.09 5.86
CA GLN A 150 -9.73 -5.24 5.27
C GLN A 150 -9.31 -4.56 3.97
N GLU A 151 -8.05 -4.69 3.59
CA GLU A 151 -7.53 -4.26 2.29
C GLU A 151 -6.31 -5.11 1.90
N ASP A 152 -6.06 -5.22 0.60
CA ASP A 152 -4.84 -5.81 0.03
C ASP A 152 -4.72 -5.42 -1.46
N GLU A 153 -3.58 -5.77 -2.07
CA GLU A 153 -3.35 -5.62 -3.50
C GLU A 153 -3.46 -6.96 -4.24
N VAL A 154 -3.93 -6.91 -5.48
CA VAL A 154 -4.04 -8.06 -6.36
C VAL A 154 -3.66 -7.67 -7.78
N LEU A 155 -3.08 -8.61 -8.52
CA LEU A 155 -2.84 -8.45 -9.95
C LEU A 155 -3.96 -9.15 -10.74
N ILE A 156 -4.77 -8.39 -11.47
CA ILE A 156 -5.86 -8.90 -12.32
C ILE A 156 -5.57 -8.44 -13.75
N ASP A 157 -5.38 -9.39 -14.67
CA ASP A 157 -5.06 -9.16 -16.08
C ASP A 157 -3.92 -8.14 -16.28
N ASN A 158 -2.84 -8.32 -15.51
CA ASN A 158 -1.63 -7.47 -15.51
C ASN A 158 -1.85 -6.02 -15.04
N VAL A 159 -2.99 -5.73 -14.40
CA VAL A 159 -3.28 -4.46 -13.73
C VAL A 159 -3.26 -4.68 -12.21
N ARG A 160 -2.57 -3.81 -11.49
CA ARG A 160 -2.54 -3.82 -10.03
C ARG A 160 -3.78 -3.12 -9.49
N TRP A 161 -4.52 -3.81 -8.64
CA TRP A 161 -5.73 -3.31 -7.98
C TRP A 161 -5.53 -3.35 -6.48
N LYS A 162 -5.88 -2.26 -5.79
CA LYS A 162 -6.05 -2.25 -4.33
C LYS A 162 -7.53 -2.46 -4.03
N TRP A 163 -7.85 -3.50 -3.26
CA TRP A 163 -9.21 -3.74 -2.79
C TRP A 163 -9.38 -3.27 -1.36
N THR A 164 -10.56 -2.73 -1.04
CA THR A 164 -10.88 -2.18 0.29
C THR A 164 -12.31 -2.58 0.67
N CYS A 165 -12.44 -3.24 1.81
CA CYS A 165 -13.70 -3.66 2.38
C CYS A 165 -14.47 -2.49 2.99
N THR A 166 -15.79 -2.67 3.12
CA THR A 166 -16.69 -1.68 3.73
C THR A 166 -16.61 -0.29 3.10
N SER A 167 -16.41 -0.27 1.78
CA SER A 167 -16.17 0.95 1.01
C SER A 167 -17.00 0.97 -0.26
N ILE A 168 -17.42 2.16 -0.69
CA ILE A 168 -18.08 2.42 -1.97
C ILE A 168 -17.49 3.67 -2.62
N LEU A 169 -17.45 3.70 -3.95
CA LEU A 169 -17.00 4.90 -4.68
C LEU A 169 -18.02 6.03 -4.55
N SER A 170 -17.51 7.24 -4.38
CA SER A 170 -18.32 8.46 -4.19
C SER A 170 -19.11 8.86 -5.44
N SER A 171 -18.60 8.50 -6.61
CA SER A 171 -19.21 8.78 -7.92
C SER A 171 -19.38 7.47 -8.67
N LEU A 172 -20.58 6.87 -8.56
CA LEU A 172 -20.92 5.66 -9.29
C LEU A 172 -21.53 6.00 -10.65
N ASN A 173 -21.11 5.29 -11.69
CA ASN A 173 -21.80 5.31 -12.96
C ASN A 173 -23.20 4.69 -12.78
N PRO A 174 -24.29 5.32 -13.27
CA PRO A 174 -25.63 4.74 -13.23
C PRO A 174 -25.76 3.43 -14.01
N ASN A 175 -24.85 3.15 -14.95
CA ASN A 175 -24.82 1.90 -15.71
C ASN A 175 -24.04 0.83 -14.92
N ASN A 176 -24.75 0.10 -14.06
CA ASN A 176 -24.24 -1.07 -13.37
C ASN A 176 -24.26 -2.31 -14.26
N LYS A 177 -23.46 -3.32 -13.89
CA LYS A 177 -23.40 -4.62 -14.58
C LYS A 177 -23.56 -5.76 -13.58
N PRO A 178 -24.14 -6.90 -14.00
CA PRO A 178 -24.05 -8.12 -13.22
C PRO A 178 -22.64 -8.71 -13.33
N ALA A 179 -22.08 -9.13 -12.20
CA ALA A 179 -20.85 -9.90 -12.08
C ALA A 179 -21.02 -10.95 -10.97
N ALA A 180 -20.52 -12.17 -11.17
CA ALA A 180 -20.61 -13.25 -10.19
C ALA A 180 -19.73 -12.98 -8.96
N ASN A 181 -18.56 -12.38 -9.18
CA ASN A 181 -17.61 -12.05 -8.12
C ASN A 181 -16.86 -10.74 -8.40
N ALA A 182 -16.07 -10.28 -7.42
CA ALA A 182 -15.34 -9.02 -7.50
C ALA A 182 -14.24 -9.04 -8.58
N HIS A 183 -13.65 -10.21 -8.84
CA HIS A 183 -12.67 -10.41 -9.91
C HIS A 183 -13.28 -10.20 -11.30
N GLU A 184 -14.43 -10.81 -11.58
CA GLU A 184 -15.14 -10.62 -12.84
C GLU A 184 -15.55 -9.16 -13.03
N CYS A 185 -16.01 -8.50 -11.96
CA CYS A 185 -16.31 -7.07 -11.96
C CYS A 185 -15.09 -6.22 -12.36
N ALA A 186 -13.90 -6.58 -11.87
CA ALA A 186 -12.64 -5.90 -12.22
C ALA A 186 -12.23 -6.15 -13.68
N LYS A 187 -12.40 -7.37 -14.18
CA LYS A 187 -12.13 -7.72 -15.59
C LYS A 187 -13.03 -6.96 -16.56
N LEU A 188 -14.34 -6.91 -16.26
CA LEU A 188 -15.29 -6.10 -17.02
C LEU A 188 -14.85 -4.64 -17.02
N CYS A 189 -14.40 -4.13 -15.88
CA CYS A 189 -13.90 -2.77 -15.78
C CYS A 189 -12.64 -2.50 -16.61
N ALA A 190 -11.68 -3.43 -16.60
CA ALA A 190 -10.48 -3.33 -17.43
C ALA A 190 -10.82 -3.25 -18.92
N SER A 191 -11.81 -4.03 -19.38
CA SER A 191 -12.28 -4.01 -20.78
C SER A 191 -12.99 -2.71 -21.19
N GLU A 192 -13.61 -2.01 -20.24
CA GLU A 192 -14.35 -0.76 -20.48
C GLU A 192 -13.54 0.50 -20.16
N GLY A 193 -12.27 0.36 -19.76
CA GLY A 193 -11.38 1.47 -19.46
C GLY A 193 -11.78 2.27 -18.21
N CYS A 194 -12.35 1.64 -17.18
CA CYS A 194 -12.55 2.31 -15.88
C CYS A 194 -11.36 2.15 -14.94
N ASP A 195 -11.29 3.02 -13.93
CA ASP A 195 -10.15 3.12 -13.00
C ASP A 195 -10.48 2.58 -11.61
N ALA A 196 -11.77 2.44 -11.31
CA ALA A 196 -12.22 1.87 -10.06
C ALA A 196 -13.59 1.20 -10.20
N ILE A 197 -13.87 0.25 -9.32
CA ILE A 197 -15.16 -0.43 -9.19
C ILE A 197 -15.65 -0.45 -7.74
N SER A 198 -16.96 -0.54 -7.56
CA SER A 198 -17.60 -0.98 -6.30
C SER A 198 -18.37 -2.26 -6.56
N PHE A 199 -18.01 -3.31 -5.85
CA PHE A 199 -18.69 -4.60 -5.87
C PHE A 199 -19.55 -4.75 -4.62
N ARG A 200 -20.81 -5.13 -4.78
CA ARG A 200 -21.76 -5.29 -3.67
C ARG A 200 -21.53 -6.64 -3.00
N THR A 201 -21.11 -6.61 -1.74
CA THR A 201 -20.86 -7.82 -0.92
C THR A 201 -22.10 -8.29 -0.16
N LYS A 202 -23.13 -7.43 -0.02
CA LYS A 202 -24.39 -7.74 0.68
C LYS A 202 -25.64 -7.35 -0.11
N GLY A 203 -26.60 -8.28 -0.20
CA GLY A 203 -27.94 -8.07 -0.76
C GLY A 203 -28.31 -9.04 -1.88
N THR A 204 -29.57 -9.01 -2.31
CA THR A 204 -30.18 -9.98 -3.24
C THR A 204 -30.39 -9.45 -4.67
N ARG A 205 -29.90 -8.25 -4.99
CA ARG A 205 -30.08 -7.63 -6.31
C ARG A 205 -29.03 -8.12 -7.30
N LYS A 206 -29.43 -8.31 -8.56
CA LYS A 206 -28.58 -8.75 -9.69
C LYS A 206 -27.50 -7.74 -10.09
N ASP A 207 -27.61 -6.49 -9.62
CA ASP A 207 -26.69 -5.41 -9.92
C ASP A 207 -25.56 -5.39 -8.89
N THR A 208 -24.50 -6.16 -9.16
CA THR A 208 -23.41 -6.40 -8.21
C THR A 208 -22.17 -5.56 -8.49
N CYS A 209 -22.02 -4.99 -9.69
CA CYS A 209 -20.82 -4.28 -10.12
C CYS A 209 -21.11 -2.85 -10.60
N PHE A 210 -20.42 -1.87 -10.02
CA PHE A 210 -20.55 -0.45 -10.34
C PHE A 210 -19.20 0.12 -10.73
N PHE A 211 -19.14 0.86 -11.83
CA PHE A 211 -17.89 1.42 -12.36
C PHE A 211 -17.72 2.90 -12.02
N ALA A 212 -16.48 3.34 -11.87
CA ALA A 212 -16.10 4.75 -11.93
C ALA A 212 -15.07 4.96 -13.06
N ARG A 213 -15.36 5.92 -13.95
CA ARG A 213 -14.46 6.33 -15.03
C ARG A 213 -13.85 7.69 -14.68
N GLY A 214 -12.54 7.85 -14.87
CA GLY A 214 -11.83 9.11 -14.63
C GLY A 214 -11.21 9.22 -13.23
N SER A 215 -10.65 10.40 -12.94
CA SER A 215 -9.84 10.67 -11.75
C SER A 215 -10.58 10.62 -10.40
N ASN A 216 -11.90 10.42 -10.38
CA ASN A 216 -12.66 10.34 -9.14
C ASN A 216 -12.62 8.93 -8.54
N LYS A 217 -11.55 8.67 -7.77
CA LYS A 217 -11.32 7.43 -7.01
C LYS A 217 -11.78 7.52 -5.55
N ASP A 218 -12.48 8.60 -5.17
CA ASP A 218 -12.84 8.90 -3.80
C ASP A 218 -13.74 7.81 -3.20
N GLN A 219 -13.32 7.24 -2.09
CA GLN A 219 -14.03 6.19 -1.38
C GLN A 219 -14.82 6.76 -0.20
N LYS A 220 -15.99 6.19 0.08
CA LYS A 220 -16.81 6.49 1.26
C LYS A 220 -17.17 5.20 1.99
N PRO A 221 -17.29 5.23 3.33
CA PRO A 221 -17.67 4.06 4.11
C PRO A 221 -19.05 3.51 3.69
N SER A 222 -19.10 2.20 3.41
CA SER A 222 -20.33 1.48 3.10
C SER A 222 -20.20 -0.01 3.38
N ALA A 223 -20.86 -0.49 4.44
CA ALA A 223 -20.74 -1.87 4.94
C ALA A 223 -21.29 -2.97 4.00
N ALA A 224 -21.86 -2.60 2.85
CA ALA A 224 -22.43 -3.52 1.87
C ALA A 224 -21.59 -3.65 0.59
N PHE A 225 -20.42 -3.01 0.54
CA PHE A 225 -19.60 -2.93 -0.65
C PHE A 225 -18.12 -3.16 -0.35
N LEU A 226 -17.42 -3.59 -1.39
CA LEU A 226 -15.99 -3.70 -1.53
C LEU A 226 -15.62 -2.84 -2.74
N THR A 227 -14.60 -1.98 -2.63
CA THR A 227 -14.06 -1.24 -3.78
C THR A 227 -12.79 -1.87 -4.29
N LEU A 228 -12.55 -1.82 -5.60
CA LEU A 228 -11.23 -2.06 -6.17
C LEU A 228 -10.83 -0.81 -6.96
N VAL A 229 -9.66 -0.27 -6.67
CA VAL A 229 -9.11 0.91 -7.35
C VAL A 229 -7.82 0.50 -8.04
N LYS A 230 -7.67 0.85 -9.32
CA LYS A 230 -6.39 0.68 -10.02
C LYS A 230 -5.33 1.47 -9.28
N VAL A 231 -4.29 0.77 -8.87
CA VAL A 231 -3.05 1.40 -8.43
C VAL A 231 -2.40 1.91 -9.70
N VAL A 232 -2.61 3.19 -9.97
CA VAL A 232 -1.77 3.91 -10.92
C VAL A 232 -0.49 4.15 -10.14
N ASP A 233 0.67 3.84 -10.72
CA ASP A 233 1.94 4.35 -10.23
C ASP A 233 1.90 5.87 -10.40
N ASP A 234 1.20 6.55 -9.51
CA ASP A 234 1.20 8.01 -9.40
C ASP A 234 2.60 8.35 -8.88
N ILE A 235 3.54 8.45 -9.83
CA ILE A 235 4.64 9.40 -9.74
C ILE A 235 3.97 10.78 -9.72
N ALA A 236 3.43 11.16 -8.58
CA ALA A 236 3.24 12.55 -8.27
C ALA A 236 4.64 13.16 -8.24
N GLU A 237 4.93 14.00 -9.22
CA GLU A 237 6.04 14.95 -9.19
C GLU A 237 5.80 15.94 -8.04
N ASP A 238 6.02 15.51 -6.80
CA ASP A 238 6.58 16.37 -5.76
C ASP A 238 8.07 16.03 -5.67
N PRO A 239 8.93 17.03 -5.40
CA PRO A 239 10.34 16.98 -5.75
C PRO A 239 10.99 15.80 -5.07
N ILE A 240 11.33 14.80 -5.89
CA ILE A 240 12.22 13.70 -5.54
C ILE A 240 13.45 14.35 -4.88
N PRO A 241 13.74 14.09 -3.59
CA PRO A 241 15.12 14.28 -3.15
C PRO A 241 15.91 13.34 -4.04
N GLU A 242 16.78 13.94 -4.86
CA GLU A 242 17.54 13.27 -5.91
C GLU A 242 17.88 11.82 -5.52
N PRO A 243 17.60 10.83 -6.38
CA PRO A 243 18.00 9.48 -6.08
C PRO A 243 19.51 9.53 -5.84
N ASN A 244 19.90 9.08 -4.63
CA ASN A 244 21.29 8.96 -4.23
C ASN A 244 22.05 8.38 -5.43
N LEU A 245 23.12 9.06 -5.86
CA LEU A 245 23.83 8.78 -7.13
C LEU A 245 24.09 7.28 -7.34
N ASP A 246 24.31 6.55 -6.24
CA ASP A 246 24.61 5.13 -6.19
C ASP A 246 23.50 4.21 -6.78
N CYS A 247 22.22 4.59 -6.72
CA CYS A 247 21.13 3.72 -7.19
C CYS A 247 20.95 3.74 -8.72
N LYS A 248 21.30 4.86 -9.36
CA LYS A 248 21.21 5.00 -10.82
C LYS A 248 22.33 4.21 -11.51
N GLU A 249 23.52 4.26 -10.93
CA GLU A 249 24.69 3.49 -11.38
C GLU A 249 24.39 1.98 -11.31
N CYS A 250 23.80 1.49 -10.22
CA CYS A 250 23.43 0.07 -10.07
C CYS A 250 22.42 -0.43 -11.13
N VAL A 251 21.45 0.41 -11.52
CA VAL A 251 20.46 0.05 -12.56
C VAL A 251 21.13 0.03 -13.94
N GLU A 252 22.02 0.98 -14.21
CA GLU A 252 22.80 1.02 -15.45
C GLU A 252 23.76 -0.17 -15.56
N GLU A 253 24.46 -0.53 -14.48
CA GLU A 253 25.34 -1.70 -14.41
C GLU A 253 24.57 -3.01 -14.63
N LYS A 254 23.40 -3.18 -14.02
CA LYS A 254 22.54 -4.35 -14.25
C LYS A 254 22.12 -4.48 -15.71
N ASN A 255 21.70 -3.38 -16.33
CA ASN A 255 21.28 -3.40 -17.73
C ASN A 255 22.47 -3.68 -18.66
N GLN A 256 23.64 -3.15 -18.35
CA GLN A 256 24.87 -3.47 -19.07
C GLN A 256 25.20 -4.96 -18.95
N CYS A 257 25.09 -5.54 -17.76
CA CYS A 257 25.32 -6.97 -17.50
C CYS A 257 24.38 -7.89 -18.30
N ILE A 258 23.11 -7.51 -18.42
CA ILE A 258 22.12 -8.23 -19.23
C ILE A 258 22.49 -8.16 -20.72
N ASN A 259 22.84 -6.97 -21.21
CA ASN A 259 23.26 -6.78 -22.59
C ASN A 259 24.52 -7.57 -22.93
N ASP A 260 25.52 -7.56 -22.06
CA ASP A 260 26.79 -8.30 -22.25
C ASP A 260 26.55 -9.82 -22.27
N LYS A 261 25.67 -10.31 -21.39
CA LYS A 261 25.26 -11.73 -21.38
C LYS A 261 24.55 -12.13 -22.68
N ASP A 262 23.62 -11.32 -23.16
CA ASP A 262 22.89 -11.60 -24.40
C ASP A 262 23.81 -11.53 -25.62
N GLN A 263 24.76 -10.60 -25.62
CA GLN A 263 25.78 -10.51 -26.66
C GLN A 263 26.68 -11.75 -26.65
N CYS A 264 27.15 -12.21 -25.48
CA CYS A 264 27.91 -13.46 -25.42
C CYS A 264 27.08 -14.66 -25.94
N PHE A 265 25.79 -14.72 -25.63
CA PHE A 265 24.97 -15.83 -26.11
C PHE A 265 24.92 -15.87 -27.65
N LYS A 266 24.81 -14.69 -28.29
CA LYS A 266 24.88 -14.56 -29.75
C LYS A 266 26.26 -14.98 -30.29
N ASP A 267 27.34 -14.48 -29.69
CA ASP A 267 28.71 -14.80 -30.11
C ASP A 267 28.99 -16.31 -29.97
N LYS A 268 28.43 -16.96 -28.95
CA LYS A 268 28.54 -18.41 -28.75
C LYS A 268 27.81 -19.19 -29.84
N VAL A 269 26.61 -18.75 -30.22
CA VAL A 269 25.84 -19.37 -31.32
C VAL A 269 26.57 -19.21 -32.65
N GLU A 270 27.14 -18.03 -32.91
CA GLU A 270 27.93 -17.76 -34.11
C GLU A 270 29.21 -18.59 -34.16
N CYS A 271 29.93 -18.73 -33.03
CA CYS A 271 31.09 -19.61 -32.94
C CYS A 271 30.77 -21.08 -33.24
N VAL A 272 29.60 -21.57 -32.83
CA VAL A 272 29.17 -22.95 -33.13
C VAL A 272 28.92 -23.10 -34.63
N ARG A 273 28.26 -22.11 -35.25
CA ARG A 273 28.00 -22.08 -36.69
C ARG A 273 29.30 -22.06 -37.50
N GLU A 274 30.26 -21.20 -37.16
CA GLU A 274 31.56 -21.13 -37.83
C GLU A 274 32.36 -22.44 -37.71
N LYS A 275 32.28 -23.10 -36.55
CA LYS A 275 32.88 -24.41 -36.34
C LYS A 275 32.25 -25.48 -37.25
N ASP A 276 30.93 -25.48 -37.38
CA ASP A 276 30.21 -26.43 -38.23
C ASP A 276 30.54 -26.20 -39.72
N THR A 277 30.57 -24.94 -40.18
CA THR A 277 31.03 -24.59 -41.53
C THR A 277 32.46 -25.05 -41.79
N CYS A 278 33.37 -24.84 -40.84
CA CYS A 278 34.76 -25.27 -40.99
C CYS A 278 34.89 -26.79 -41.10
N LYS A 279 34.01 -27.53 -40.43
CA LYS A 279 33.97 -28.99 -40.50
C LYS A 279 33.49 -29.48 -41.87
N GLU A 280 32.46 -28.84 -42.43
CA GLU A 280 31.94 -29.16 -43.76
C GLU A 280 32.98 -28.90 -44.85
N GLU A 281 33.68 -27.75 -44.80
CA GLU A 281 34.74 -27.41 -45.75
C GLU A 281 35.92 -28.41 -45.69
N LEU A 282 36.27 -28.89 -44.50
CA LEU A 282 37.31 -29.90 -44.33
C LEU A 282 36.89 -31.26 -44.90
N GLU A 283 35.64 -31.67 -44.69
CA GLU A 283 35.09 -32.92 -45.23
C GLU A 283 34.99 -32.88 -46.77
N GLU A 284 34.62 -31.73 -47.35
CA GLU A 284 34.55 -31.53 -48.80
C GLU A 284 35.94 -31.57 -49.46
N ALA A 285 36.93 -30.95 -48.81
CA ALA A 285 38.31 -30.97 -49.28
C ALA A 285 38.94 -32.38 -49.17
N ASP A 286 38.65 -33.14 -48.11
CA ASP A 286 39.11 -34.53 -47.96
C ASP A 286 38.48 -35.47 -49.01
N HIS A 287 37.18 -35.30 -49.28
CA HIS A 287 36.48 -36.04 -50.34
C HIS A 287 37.07 -35.74 -51.72
N SER A 288 37.40 -34.47 -51.99
CA SER A 288 38.06 -34.04 -53.24
C SER A 288 39.45 -34.68 -53.39
N LEU A 289 40.24 -34.71 -52.30
CA LEU A 289 41.55 -35.36 -52.26
C LEU A 289 41.44 -36.88 -52.52
N GLN A 290 40.52 -37.59 -51.87
CA GLN A 290 40.28 -39.02 -52.11
C GLN A 290 39.88 -39.32 -53.56
N THR A 291 38.99 -38.50 -54.13
CA THR A 291 38.55 -38.65 -55.52
C THR A 291 39.70 -38.44 -56.50
N CYS A 292 40.61 -37.50 -56.21
CA CYS A 292 41.83 -37.28 -56.99
C CYS A 292 42.81 -38.46 -56.88
N GLN A 293 43.06 -38.98 -55.67
CA GLN A 293 43.98 -40.10 -55.45
C GLN A 293 43.56 -41.39 -56.17
N ASN A 294 42.26 -41.61 -56.38
CA ASN A 294 41.73 -42.79 -57.08
C ASN A 294 41.84 -42.72 -58.62
N ASN A 295 42.17 -41.56 -59.20
CA ASN A 295 42.12 -41.30 -60.66
C ASN A 295 43.51 -41.13 -61.35
N GLN A 296 44.58 -41.72 -60.80
CA GLN A 296 45.99 -41.49 -61.17
C GLN A 296 46.45 -42.01 -62.55
N VAL A 297 45.92 -41.50 -63.66
CA VAL A 297 46.42 -41.83 -65.02
C VAL A 297 46.65 -40.61 -65.93
N ASP A 298 46.37 -39.38 -65.46
CA ASP A 298 46.45 -38.15 -66.29
C ASP A 298 47.33 -37.06 -65.63
N PRO A 299 48.38 -36.55 -66.31
CA PRO A 299 49.25 -35.48 -65.80
C PRO A 299 48.52 -34.19 -65.39
N ALA A 300 47.42 -33.83 -66.07
CA ALA A 300 46.64 -32.64 -65.72
C ALA A 300 45.89 -32.80 -64.39
N LYS A 301 45.47 -34.03 -64.06
CA LYS A 301 44.83 -34.36 -62.78
C LYS A 301 45.83 -34.41 -61.62
N LEU A 302 47.11 -34.65 -61.91
CA LEU A 302 48.18 -34.61 -60.91
C LEU A 302 48.43 -33.19 -60.39
N THR A 303 48.48 -32.20 -61.29
CA THR A 303 48.62 -30.78 -60.92
C THR A 303 47.39 -30.26 -60.16
N GLN A 304 46.19 -30.71 -60.54
CA GLN A 304 44.97 -30.43 -59.78
C GLN A 304 45.06 -31.00 -58.35
N CYS A 305 45.53 -32.24 -58.20
CA CYS A 305 45.69 -32.89 -56.90
C CYS A 305 46.71 -32.19 -55.98
N GLU A 306 47.79 -31.63 -56.54
CA GLU A 306 48.75 -30.82 -55.77
C GLU A 306 48.14 -29.50 -55.29
N ASN A 307 47.33 -28.85 -56.13
CA ASN A 307 46.59 -27.65 -55.75
C ASN A 307 45.52 -27.94 -54.69
N ASP A 308 44.77 -29.03 -54.83
CA ASP A 308 43.75 -29.45 -53.86
C ASP A 308 44.39 -29.76 -52.49
N LYS A 309 45.59 -30.37 -52.49
CA LYS A 309 46.36 -30.62 -51.26
C LYS A 309 46.81 -29.31 -50.57
N LEU A 310 47.27 -28.32 -51.34
CA LEU A 310 47.62 -27.00 -50.82
C LEU A 310 46.39 -26.27 -50.26
N ALA A 311 45.24 -26.39 -50.92
CA ALA A 311 43.96 -25.84 -50.45
C ALA A 311 43.53 -26.48 -49.12
N LEU A 312 43.66 -27.81 -48.99
CA LEU A 312 43.36 -28.52 -47.74
C LEU A 312 44.26 -28.04 -46.58
N GLN A 313 45.57 -27.87 -46.82
CA GLN A 313 46.50 -27.37 -45.80
C GLN A 313 46.16 -25.94 -45.36
N SER A 314 45.78 -25.07 -46.31
CA SER A 314 45.34 -23.71 -45.99
C SER A 314 44.04 -23.70 -45.18
N ALA A 315 43.05 -24.52 -45.57
CA ALA A 315 41.79 -24.65 -44.86
C ALA A 315 41.99 -25.20 -43.44
N GLU A 316 42.89 -26.16 -43.24
CA GLU A 316 43.23 -26.69 -41.92
C GLU A 316 43.88 -25.62 -41.01
N GLU A 317 44.80 -24.81 -41.56
CA GLU A 317 45.43 -23.71 -40.80
C GLU A 317 44.44 -22.61 -40.41
N ASP A 318 43.54 -22.23 -41.30
CA ASP A 318 42.49 -21.25 -41.02
C ASP A 318 41.49 -21.80 -40.00
N CYS A 319 41.11 -23.07 -40.10
CA CYS A 319 40.27 -23.73 -39.09
C CYS A 319 40.91 -23.72 -37.71
N ARG A 320 42.23 -24.00 -37.63
CA ARG A 320 42.97 -23.97 -36.38
C ARG A 320 43.04 -22.57 -35.78
N ARG A 321 43.16 -21.54 -36.62
CA ARG A 321 43.20 -20.13 -36.19
C ARG A 321 41.83 -19.70 -35.64
N ASN A 322 40.75 -20.03 -36.34
CA ASN A 322 39.38 -19.75 -35.91
C ASN A 322 39.04 -20.48 -34.60
N ALA A 323 39.42 -21.76 -34.47
CA ALA A 323 39.22 -22.51 -33.24
C ALA A 323 39.92 -21.88 -32.02
N ALA A 324 41.11 -21.31 -32.21
CA ALA A 324 41.83 -20.62 -31.14
C ALA A 324 41.15 -19.29 -30.74
N GLU A 325 40.60 -18.55 -31.71
CA GLU A 325 39.85 -17.31 -31.45
C GLU A 325 38.54 -17.60 -30.71
N VAL A 326 37.81 -18.64 -31.12
CA VAL A 326 36.59 -19.12 -30.47
C VAL A 326 36.86 -19.49 -29.00
N GLU A 327 37.93 -20.23 -28.73
CA GLU A 327 38.27 -20.61 -27.36
C GLU A 327 38.66 -19.39 -26.50
N LYS A 328 39.28 -18.36 -27.10
CA LYS A 328 39.57 -17.09 -26.42
C LYS A 328 38.29 -16.33 -26.07
N LYS A 329 37.37 -16.14 -27.02
CA LYS A 329 36.06 -15.50 -26.78
C LYS A 329 35.25 -16.26 -25.74
N ARG A 330 35.28 -17.59 -25.79
CA ARG A 330 34.60 -18.45 -24.81
C ARG A 330 35.15 -18.27 -23.39
N LYS A 331 36.46 -18.14 -23.23
CA LYS A 331 37.09 -17.86 -21.92
C LYS A 331 36.73 -16.48 -21.40
N GLN A 332 36.73 -15.47 -22.27
CA GLN A 332 36.33 -14.11 -21.92
C GLN A 332 34.88 -14.08 -21.40
N CYS A 333 33.96 -14.67 -22.16
CA CYS A 333 32.56 -14.70 -21.74
C CYS A 333 32.35 -15.45 -20.40
N ARG A 334 33.07 -16.55 -20.15
CA ARG A 334 32.99 -17.21 -18.82
C ARG A 334 33.41 -16.30 -17.68
N SER A 335 34.41 -15.46 -17.91
CA SER A 335 34.88 -14.48 -16.92
C SER A 335 33.82 -13.40 -16.66
N GLU A 336 33.25 -12.84 -17.73
CA GLU A 336 32.19 -11.82 -17.65
C GLU A 336 30.93 -12.37 -17.00
N GLN A 337 30.52 -13.61 -17.34
CA GLN A 337 29.39 -14.27 -16.70
C GLN A 337 29.61 -14.44 -15.18
N THR A 338 30.81 -14.86 -14.76
CA THR A 338 31.12 -15.02 -13.33
C THR A 338 31.09 -13.68 -12.61
N LYS A 339 31.57 -12.61 -13.25
CA LYS A 339 31.49 -11.24 -12.71
C LYS A 339 30.03 -10.80 -12.55
N CYS A 340 29.20 -11.05 -13.57
CA CYS A 340 27.78 -10.71 -13.55
C CYS A 340 27.00 -11.46 -12.47
N GLU A 341 27.30 -12.75 -12.26
CA GLU A 341 26.68 -13.55 -11.20
C GLU A 341 27.06 -13.04 -9.80
N LYS A 342 28.30 -12.55 -9.63
CA LYS A 342 28.75 -11.95 -8.38
C LYS A 342 28.04 -10.61 -8.11
N GLU A 343 28.04 -9.71 -9.09
CA GLU A 343 27.36 -8.40 -8.99
C GLU A 343 25.86 -8.57 -8.69
N LYS A 344 25.21 -9.55 -9.33
CA LYS A 344 23.82 -9.91 -9.03
C LYS A 344 23.63 -10.36 -7.58
N GLY A 345 24.58 -11.13 -7.03
CA GLY A 345 24.55 -11.56 -5.63
C GLY A 345 24.67 -10.39 -4.67
N ASP A 346 25.63 -9.48 -4.94
CA ASP A 346 25.86 -8.28 -4.14
C ASP A 346 24.62 -7.36 -4.15
N LEU A 347 24.02 -7.13 -5.33
CA LEU A 347 22.75 -6.39 -5.49
C LEU A 347 21.58 -7.04 -4.72
N SER A 348 21.52 -8.37 -4.67
CA SER A 348 20.48 -9.08 -3.92
C SER A 348 20.61 -8.87 -2.41
N ILE A 349 21.85 -8.82 -1.91
CA ILE A 349 22.13 -8.56 -0.48
C ILE A 349 21.75 -7.12 -0.15
N GLU A 350 22.12 -6.17 -1.01
CA GLU A 350 21.80 -4.75 -0.82
C GLU A 350 20.28 -4.49 -0.86
N LYS A 351 19.56 -5.15 -1.76
CA LYS A 351 18.09 -5.12 -1.80
C LYS A 351 17.48 -5.61 -0.48
N GLN A 352 17.96 -6.74 0.04
CA GLN A 352 17.45 -7.29 1.30
C GLN A 352 17.75 -6.37 2.48
N LYS A 353 18.92 -5.72 2.50
CA LYS A 353 19.28 -4.72 3.51
C LYS A 353 18.31 -3.53 3.46
N CYS A 354 18.01 -3.01 2.27
CA CYS A 354 17.07 -1.91 2.09
C CYS A 354 15.63 -2.29 2.51
N GLU A 355 15.18 -3.51 2.22
CA GLU A 355 13.88 -4.02 2.68
C GLU A 355 13.81 -4.12 4.21
N ASN A 356 14.89 -4.54 4.88
CA ASN A 356 14.95 -4.58 6.34
C ASN A 356 14.89 -3.16 6.94
N GLU A 357 15.69 -2.22 6.42
CA GLU A 357 15.68 -0.82 6.86
C GLU A 357 14.30 -0.17 6.68
N LYS A 358 13.62 -0.48 5.56
CA LYS A 358 12.24 -0.04 5.31
C LYS A 358 11.27 -0.58 6.38
N ASN A 359 11.39 -1.84 6.76
CA ASN A 359 10.54 -2.44 7.79
C ASN A 359 10.80 -1.83 9.17
N ASP A 360 12.07 -1.58 9.50
CA ASP A 360 12.45 -0.91 10.75
C ASP A 360 11.87 0.51 10.83
N LEU A 361 12.01 1.29 9.76
CA LEU A 361 11.38 2.62 9.64
C LEU A 361 9.87 2.57 9.79
N ASN A 362 9.21 1.56 9.23
CA ASN A 362 7.76 1.41 9.32
C ASN A 362 7.29 1.08 10.75
N MET A 363 8.07 0.27 11.48
CA MET A 363 7.82 0.01 12.91
C MET A 363 8.00 1.28 13.74
N GLU A 364 9.03 2.08 13.47
CA GLU A 364 9.26 3.33 14.18
C GLU A 364 8.15 4.35 13.91
N LEU A 365 7.65 4.42 12.67
CA LEU A 365 6.52 5.26 12.30
C LEU A 365 5.23 4.84 13.03
N THR A 366 4.96 3.54 13.13
CA THR A 366 3.82 3.00 13.88
C THR A 366 3.93 3.33 15.38
N HIS A 367 5.12 3.23 15.95
CA HIS A 367 5.36 3.60 17.35
C HIS A 367 5.10 5.10 17.60
N GLN A 368 5.52 5.97 16.67
CA GLN A 368 5.25 7.41 16.76
C GLN A 368 3.75 7.71 16.66
N ASP A 369 3.00 7.00 15.80
CA ASP A 369 1.55 7.14 15.70
C ASP A 369 0.84 6.75 17.00
N ASP A 370 1.28 5.67 17.66
CA ASP A 370 0.77 5.26 18.98
C ASP A 370 1.06 6.32 20.06
N GLU A 371 2.24 6.92 20.03
CA GLU A 371 2.60 8.02 20.95
C GLU A 371 1.71 9.26 20.72
N ILE A 372 1.49 9.63 19.46
CA ILE A 372 0.57 10.71 19.07
C ILE A 372 -0.85 10.42 19.56
N ALA A 373 -1.36 9.20 19.37
CA ALA A 373 -2.68 8.79 19.86
C ALA A 373 -2.76 8.90 21.40
N GLY A 374 -1.69 8.51 22.09
CA GLY A 374 -1.54 8.67 23.54
C GLY A 374 -1.62 10.14 23.98
N LEU A 375 -0.90 11.03 23.29
CA LEU A 375 -0.92 12.46 23.55
C LEU A 375 -2.29 13.09 23.26
N ILE A 376 -2.98 12.71 22.19
CA ILE A 376 -4.34 13.16 21.86
C ILE A 376 -5.32 12.78 22.98
N SER A 377 -5.20 11.56 23.54
CA SER A 377 -6.00 11.12 24.68
C SER A 377 -5.77 12.00 25.92
N GLN A 378 -4.51 12.32 26.22
CA GLN A 378 -4.17 13.23 27.32
C GLN A 378 -4.73 14.65 27.11
N ILE A 379 -4.61 15.21 25.91
CA ILE A 379 -5.18 16.52 25.55
C ILE A 379 -6.70 16.52 25.76
N THR A 380 -7.38 15.47 25.32
CA THR A 380 -8.83 15.33 25.48
C THR A 380 -9.23 15.27 26.96
N SER A 381 -8.49 14.53 27.77
CA SER A 381 -8.67 14.47 29.22
C SER A 381 -8.46 15.83 29.88
N LEU A 382 -7.38 16.55 29.53
CA LEU A 382 -7.10 17.89 30.05
C LEU A 382 -8.20 18.88 29.68
N LYS A 383 -8.69 18.85 28.43
CA LYS A 383 -9.78 19.70 27.96
C LYS A 383 -11.05 19.48 28.79
N SER A 384 -11.43 18.22 29.03
CA SER A 384 -12.59 17.90 29.86
C SER A 384 -12.48 18.41 31.31
N LYS A 385 -11.28 18.35 31.90
CA LYS A 385 -11.01 18.92 33.22
C LYS A 385 -11.10 20.43 33.23
N MET A 386 -10.62 21.07 32.17
CA MET A 386 -10.69 22.52 32.00
C MET A 386 -12.13 23.00 31.87
N ASP A 387 -12.96 22.30 31.10
CA ASP A 387 -14.39 22.58 30.96
C ASP A 387 -15.13 22.41 32.29
N ALA A 388 -14.82 21.36 33.07
CA ALA A 388 -15.39 21.16 34.40
C ALA A 388 -14.97 22.24 35.41
N LEU A 389 -13.72 22.70 35.34
CA LEU A 389 -13.24 23.80 36.15
C LEU A 389 -13.93 25.11 35.79
N GLN A 390 -14.14 25.38 34.49
CA GLN A 390 -14.86 26.55 34.01
C GLN A 390 -16.30 26.54 34.51
N GLN A 391 -17.01 25.41 34.40
CA GLN A 391 -18.38 25.27 34.93
C GLN A 391 -18.44 25.51 36.46
N SER A 392 -17.45 25.01 37.19
CA SER A 392 -17.36 25.23 38.64
C SER A 392 -17.12 26.70 38.97
N TYR A 393 -16.26 27.38 38.20
CA TYR A 393 -16.03 28.81 38.32
C TYR A 393 -17.29 29.62 38.01
N ASP A 394 -18.00 29.30 36.93
CA ASP A 394 -19.23 29.98 36.53
C ASP A 394 -20.31 29.81 37.62
N THR A 395 -20.44 28.60 38.18
CA THR A 395 -21.36 28.33 39.29
C THR A 395 -21.00 29.17 40.52
N LEU A 396 -19.73 29.18 40.90
CA LEU A 396 -19.25 29.98 42.03
C LEU A 396 -19.43 31.49 41.78
N ASN A 397 -19.25 31.94 40.54
CA ASN A 397 -19.48 33.32 40.14
C ASN A 397 -20.97 33.68 40.25
N VAL A 398 -21.89 32.79 39.88
CA VAL A 398 -23.33 32.99 40.11
C VAL A 398 -23.66 33.02 41.60
N ASP A 399 -23.09 32.11 42.40
CA ASP A 399 -23.33 32.05 43.84
C ASP A 399 -22.78 33.27 44.59
N CYS A 400 -21.61 33.78 44.18
CA CYS A 400 -20.95 34.92 44.81
C CYS A 400 -21.45 36.28 44.28
N ASN A 401 -21.68 36.39 42.97
CA ASN A 401 -21.91 37.66 42.28
C ASN A 401 -23.33 37.80 41.69
N GLY A 402 -24.18 36.77 41.76
CA GLY A 402 -25.62 36.87 41.52
C GLY A 402 -26.05 37.07 40.06
N GLU A 403 -25.23 36.67 39.08
CA GLU A 403 -25.57 36.80 37.66
C GLU A 403 -26.40 35.61 37.15
N GLY A 404 -27.67 35.58 37.56
CA GLY A 404 -28.76 34.91 36.84
C GLY A 404 -29.68 35.94 36.20
N ALA A 405 -30.52 35.51 35.25
CA ALA A 405 -31.52 36.35 34.56
C ALA A 405 -32.53 37.07 35.48
N ASP A 406 -32.49 36.78 36.79
CA ASP A 406 -33.42 37.27 37.81
C ASP A 406 -32.83 38.36 38.74
N GLY A 407 -31.70 39.00 38.35
CA GLY A 407 -31.34 40.34 38.80
C GLY A 407 -31.37 40.62 40.31
N LYS A 408 -30.58 39.90 41.11
CA LYS A 408 -30.33 40.28 42.51
C LYS A 408 -29.10 41.18 42.56
N CYS A 409 -29.31 42.47 42.83
CA CYS A 409 -28.22 43.43 43.00
C CYS A 409 -27.19 42.97 44.04
N ARG A 410 -25.94 43.34 43.83
CA ARG A 410 -24.82 43.02 44.73
C ARG A 410 -24.98 43.78 46.05
N THR A 411 -25.68 43.20 47.02
CA THR A 411 -25.99 43.81 48.33
C THR A 411 -24.92 43.57 49.41
N ASN A 412 -23.97 42.67 49.17
CA ASN A 412 -22.97 42.20 50.14
C ASN A 412 -21.54 42.74 49.87
N LEU A 413 -21.39 43.79 49.05
CA LEU A 413 -20.08 44.33 48.71
C LEU A 413 -19.42 45.03 49.91
N PHE A 414 -18.23 44.53 50.29
CA PHE A 414 -17.28 45.19 51.20
C PHE A 414 -16.16 45.92 50.46
N ASP A 415 -16.06 45.76 49.13
CA ASP A 415 -15.10 46.44 48.27
C ASP A 415 -15.83 47.07 47.07
N ALA A 416 -15.50 48.31 46.72
CA ALA A 416 -16.09 49.01 45.58
C ALA A 416 -15.44 48.59 44.26
N GLU A 417 -16.26 48.18 43.29
CA GLU A 417 -15.85 47.99 41.91
C GLU A 417 -16.20 49.21 41.02
N PRO A 418 -15.44 49.47 39.93
CA PRO A 418 -15.56 50.65 39.08
C PRO A 418 -16.74 50.64 38.08
N ARG A 419 -17.70 49.72 38.19
CA ARG A 419 -18.86 49.64 37.28
C ARG A 419 -20.15 49.98 38.03
N ASP A 420 -20.88 50.97 37.52
CA ASP A 420 -22.22 51.33 38.00
C ASP A 420 -23.21 50.53 37.14
N ASP A 421 -23.71 49.43 37.68
CA ASP A 421 -24.66 48.54 37.00
C ASP A 421 -26.11 49.06 37.07
N GLN A 422 -26.34 50.23 37.69
CA GLN A 422 -27.64 50.90 37.84
C GLN A 422 -28.73 50.00 38.47
N CYS A 423 -28.33 49.02 39.28
CA CYS A 423 -29.24 48.03 39.81
C CYS A 423 -30.29 48.65 40.77
N ILE A 424 -31.48 48.05 40.82
CA ILE A 424 -32.59 48.50 41.67
C ILE A 424 -32.80 47.51 42.81
N ILE A 425 -32.57 47.94 44.05
CA ILE A 425 -32.88 47.13 45.24
C ILE A 425 -34.25 47.49 45.82
N ALA A 426 -34.91 46.49 46.40
CA ALA A 426 -36.05 46.70 47.29
C ALA A 426 -35.57 46.70 48.74
N ALA A 427 -35.98 47.71 49.52
CA ALA A 427 -35.70 47.81 50.95
C ALA A 427 -36.98 48.26 51.66
N GLY A 428 -37.56 47.39 52.48
CA GLY A 428 -38.93 47.60 52.99
C GLY A 428 -39.94 47.71 51.83
N ASN A 429 -40.75 48.76 51.86
CA ASN A 429 -41.75 49.06 50.81
C ASN A 429 -41.22 50.02 49.73
N GLU A 430 -39.93 50.36 49.76
CA GLU A 430 -39.32 51.37 48.90
C GLU A 430 -38.33 50.71 47.93
N ARG A 431 -38.10 51.35 46.78
CA ARG A 431 -37.15 50.89 45.77
C ARG A 431 -36.06 51.93 45.56
N PHE A 432 -34.81 51.50 45.55
CA PHE A 432 -33.66 52.37 45.38
C PHE A 432 -32.83 51.97 44.17
N LYS A 433 -32.52 52.94 43.31
CA LYS A 433 -31.50 52.82 42.26
C LYS A 433 -30.12 53.01 42.87
N ILE A 434 -29.24 52.03 42.67
CA ILE A 434 -27.89 52.03 43.24
C ILE A 434 -26.90 52.67 42.29
N HIS A 435 -25.98 53.43 42.88
CA HIS A 435 -24.86 54.07 42.22
C HIS A 435 -23.57 53.72 42.95
N TYR A 436 -22.73 52.92 42.30
CA TYR A 436 -21.45 52.45 42.85
C TYR A 436 -20.31 53.39 42.48
N ALA A 437 -19.57 53.89 43.48
CA ALA A 437 -18.24 54.53 43.39
C ALA A 437 -18.02 55.60 42.29
N LYS A 438 -19.07 56.21 41.74
CA LYS A 438 -19.03 57.18 40.62
C LYS A 438 -19.71 58.51 40.89
N LEU A 439 -20.22 58.69 42.11
CA LEU A 439 -20.88 59.90 42.53
C LEU A 439 -20.14 60.46 43.72
N ASP A 440 -19.47 61.59 43.52
CA ASP A 440 -19.04 62.43 44.64
C ASP A 440 -20.21 63.34 45.01
N ASP A 441 -20.43 63.48 46.31
CA ASP A 441 -21.60 64.15 46.84
C ASP A 441 -21.22 65.06 48.01
N PRO A 442 -21.02 66.35 47.76
CA PRO A 442 -20.44 67.27 48.75
C PRO A 442 -21.40 67.70 49.86
N SER A 443 -22.66 67.24 49.89
CA SER A 443 -23.65 67.77 50.85
C SER A 443 -23.65 67.03 52.20
N ALA A 444 -23.98 67.71 53.29
CA ALA A 444 -24.05 67.07 54.61
C ALA A 444 -25.31 66.16 54.73
N PRO A 445 -25.24 65.04 55.46
CA PRO A 445 -26.43 64.26 55.83
C PRO A 445 -27.38 65.12 56.67
N ASN A 446 -28.69 65.09 56.37
CA ASN A 446 -29.69 65.90 57.08
C ASN A 446 -30.77 65.07 57.79
N LEU A 447 -30.74 63.74 57.67
CA LEU A 447 -31.61 62.81 58.40
C LEU A 447 -30.86 61.97 59.43
N GLY A 448 -29.61 62.33 59.71
CA GLY A 448 -28.72 61.64 60.64
C GLY A 448 -27.85 60.57 59.98
N THR A 449 -26.97 59.98 60.80
CA THR A 449 -25.95 59.01 60.39
C THR A 449 -25.98 57.75 61.26
N PRO A 450 -27.08 56.97 61.28
CA PRO A 450 -27.15 55.75 62.08
C PRO A 450 -26.07 54.75 61.64
N LYS A 451 -25.63 53.89 62.57
CA LYS A 451 -24.80 52.74 62.19
C LYS A 451 -25.65 51.71 61.45
N ALA A 452 -25.12 51.15 60.37
CA ALA A 452 -25.65 49.95 59.74
C ALA A 452 -24.58 48.85 59.70
N SER A 453 -25.01 47.63 59.41
CA SER A 453 -24.14 46.44 59.32
C SER A 453 -23.75 46.12 57.88
N SER A 454 -24.51 46.64 56.91
CA SER A 454 -24.31 46.44 55.48
C SER A 454 -24.92 47.58 54.67
N PHE A 455 -24.61 47.63 53.38
CA PHE A 455 -25.23 48.55 52.44
C PHE A 455 -26.76 48.39 52.39
N LYS A 456 -27.25 47.14 52.41
CA LYS A 456 -28.69 46.84 52.43
C LYS A 456 -29.36 47.29 53.73
N ASP A 457 -28.73 47.06 54.87
CA ASP A 457 -29.23 47.53 56.17
C ASP A 457 -29.32 49.07 56.20
N CYS A 458 -28.38 49.77 55.56
CA CYS A 458 -28.49 51.22 55.38
C CYS A 458 -29.69 51.63 54.50
N ALA A 459 -29.96 50.90 53.42
CA ALA A 459 -31.15 51.11 52.59
C ALA A 459 -32.45 50.88 53.38
N GLU A 460 -32.52 49.80 54.17
CA GLU A 460 -33.67 49.46 55.01
C GLU A 460 -33.92 50.52 56.10
N LYS A 461 -32.85 51.07 56.71
CA LYS A 461 -32.95 52.19 57.65
C LYS A 461 -33.46 53.47 56.98
N CYS A 462 -33.03 53.76 55.76
CA CYS A 462 -33.56 54.88 54.98
C CYS A 462 -35.05 54.66 54.65
N ALA A 463 -35.41 53.47 54.15
CA ALA A 463 -36.80 53.14 53.81
C ALA A 463 -37.76 53.21 55.01
N SER A 464 -37.29 52.82 56.19
CA SER A 464 -38.06 52.82 57.44
C SER A 464 -37.97 54.13 58.22
N TYR A 465 -37.28 55.15 57.70
CA TYR A 465 -37.10 56.43 58.40
C TYR A 465 -38.45 57.14 58.58
N SER A 466 -38.92 57.23 59.83
CA SER A 466 -40.22 57.80 60.20
C SER A 466 -40.16 59.25 60.69
N GLY A 467 -39.08 59.98 60.39
CA GLY A 467 -38.93 61.38 60.77
C GLY A 467 -39.81 62.34 59.95
N PRO A 468 -39.75 63.65 60.23
CA PRO A 468 -40.62 64.66 59.60
C PRO A 468 -40.37 64.85 58.09
N LYS A 469 -39.30 64.28 57.54
CA LYS A 469 -38.98 64.30 56.11
C LYS A 469 -38.64 62.89 55.63
N LYS A 470 -39.17 62.48 54.47
CA LYS A 470 -38.92 61.16 53.87
C LYS A 470 -37.44 61.02 53.52
N CYS A 471 -36.83 59.86 53.79
CA CYS A 471 -35.50 59.55 53.29
C CYS A 471 -35.59 59.14 51.81
N VAL A 472 -34.91 59.88 50.95
CA VAL A 472 -34.91 59.66 49.48
C VAL A 472 -33.53 59.28 48.95
N ARG A 473 -32.50 59.36 49.78
CA ARG A 473 -31.14 58.96 49.43
C ARG A 473 -30.38 58.50 50.66
N PHE A 474 -29.60 57.44 50.50
CA PHE A 474 -28.62 57.00 51.49
C PHE A 474 -27.25 56.86 50.87
N ILE A 475 -26.22 57.02 51.68
CA ILE A 475 -24.82 56.93 51.29
C ILE A 475 -24.08 56.04 52.29
N TRP A 476 -23.19 55.20 51.77
CA TRP A 476 -22.44 54.21 52.53
C TRP A 476 -20.99 54.20 52.05
N LYS A 477 -20.02 54.20 52.97
CA LYS A 477 -18.60 54.08 52.60
C LYS A 477 -18.32 52.71 52.01
N THR A 478 -17.61 52.70 50.89
CA THR A 478 -17.32 51.48 50.13
C THR A 478 -16.46 50.49 50.90
N ASP A 479 -15.57 50.99 51.77
CA ASP A 479 -14.71 50.16 52.62
C ASP A 479 -15.40 49.56 53.86
N GLY A 480 -16.67 49.95 54.12
CA GLY A 480 -17.46 49.48 55.25
C GLY A 480 -16.89 49.78 56.65
N LYS A 481 -15.79 50.54 56.78
CA LYS A 481 -15.05 50.69 58.05
C LYS A 481 -15.78 51.58 59.06
N ASP A 482 -16.38 52.66 58.58
CA ASP A 482 -17.11 53.63 59.41
C ASP A 482 -18.45 53.06 59.89
N ARG A 483 -19.02 52.14 59.11
CA ARG A 483 -20.37 51.58 59.30
C ARG A 483 -21.47 52.65 59.40
N ALA A 484 -21.17 53.90 59.04
CA ALA A 484 -22.12 55.00 59.07
C ALA A 484 -22.99 54.99 57.80
N CYS A 485 -24.31 55.03 58.03
CA CYS A 485 -25.31 55.19 56.99
C CYS A 485 -25.75 56.64 56.91
N TYR A 486 -25.31 57.38 55.91
CA TYR A 486 -25.60 58.80 55.78
C TYR A 486 -26.92 58.98 55.03
N MET A 487 -27.98 59.42 55.72
CA MET A 487 -29.33 59.51 55.17
C MET A 487 -29.74 60.94 54.83
N ARG A 488 -30.54 61.11 53.76
CA ARG A 488 -30.97 62.42 53.27
C ARG A 488 -32.42 62.48 52.80
N SER A 489 -33.01 63.66 52.96
CA SER A 489 -34.38 63.96 52.52
C SER A 489 -34.50 64.60 51.13
N HIS A 490 -33.39 64.81 50.43
CA HIS A 490 -33.38 65.29 49.06
C HIS A 490 -32.36 64.53 48.21
N GLY A 491 -32.71 64.26 46.97
CA GLY A 491 -31.78 63.81 45.94
C GLY A 491 -31.01 65.03 45.43
N GLY A 492 -29.82 65.29 45.97
CA GLY A 492 -28.94 66.29 45.36
C GLY A 492 -28.54 65.89 43.95
N ASN A 493 -28.17 66.86 43.10
CA ASN A 493 -27.65 66.58 41.77
C ASN A 493 -26.45 65.63 41.85
N THR A 494 -26.44 64.61 40.99
CA THR A 494 -25.33 63.67 40.85
C THR A 494 -24.18 64.36 40.13
N ALA A 495 -23.04 64.55 40.79
CA ALA A 495 -21.80 64.96 40.13
C ALA A 495 -21.04 63.68 39.72
N PRO A 496 -20.85 63.40 38.42
CA PRO A 496 -20.09 62.25 37.98
C PRO A 496 -18.62 62.44 38.40
N THR A 497 -18.04 61.44 39.06
CA THR A 497 -16.61 61.40 39.38
C THR A 497 -15.96 60.12 38.89
N GLN A 498 -14.66 60.19 38.63
CA GLN A 498 -13.87 59.01 38.21
C GLN A 498 -13.72 57.99 39.33
N SER A 499 -13.79 58.43 40.58
CA SER A 499 -13.83 57.57 41.76
C SER A 499 -14.56 58.29 42.91
N SER A 500 -15.22 57.51 43.77
CA SER A 500 -15.83 57.97 45.02
C SER A 500 -15.63 56.90 46.09
N LEU A 501 -15.33 57.32 47.31
CA LEU A 501 -15.22 56.44 48.48
C LEU A 501 -16.60 55.98 48.99
N PHE A 502 -17.67 56.35 48.28
CA PHE A 502 -19.03 56.13 48.70
C PHE A 502 -19.85 55.48 47.60
N SER A 503 -20.71 54.56 48.00
CA SER A 503 -21.85 54.08 47.21
C SER A 503 -23.11 54.74 47.72
N SER A 504 -24.08 54.99 46.83
CA SER A 504 -25.35 55.62 47.23
C SER A 504 -26.54 54.94 46.58
N GLY A 505 -27.66 54.92 47.29
CA GLY A 505 -28.96 54.50 46.76
C GLY A 505 -29.92 55.67 46.71
N HIS A 506 -30.59 55.86 45.57
CA HIS A 506 -31.55 56.93 45.32
C HIS A 506 -32.93 56.33 45.19
N LEU A 507 -33.88 56.87 45.93
CA LEU A 507 -35.25 56.40 45.88
C LEU A 507 -35.85 56.63 44.48
N LEU A 508 -36.56 55.62 43.97
CA LEU A 508 -37.28 55.66 42.68
C LEU A 508 -38.68 56.26 42.78
#